data_AF-A0A5Y7AI36-F1
#
_entry.id   AF-A0A5Y7AI36-F1
#
_cell.length_a   1.000
_cell.length_b   1.000
_cell.length_c   1.000
_cell.angle_alpha   90.00
_cell.angle_beta   90.00
_cell.angle_gamma   90.00
#
_symmetry.space_group_name_H-M   'P 1'
#
loop_
_entity.id
_entity.type
_entity.pdbx_description
1 polymer ?
#
loop_
_entity_poly.entity_id
_entity_poly.type
_entity_poly.pdbx_seq_one_letter_code
_entity_poly.pdbx_strand_id
1 'polypeptide(L)'
;MSLISMHGAWLSFSDAPLLDNAELHIEDNERVCLVGRNGAGKSTLMKILNREQGLDDGRIIYEQDLIVARLQQDPPRNIAGSVYDFVAEGIEEQAEYLKRYHEISRLVMTDPSEKNLNEMARVQEQLDHHNLWQLENRINEVLAQLGLDPNAALSSLSGGWLRKAALGRALVSNPRVLLLDEPTNHLDIETIDWLEGFLKTFNGTIIFISHDRSFIRNMATRIVDLDRGKLVTYPGNYDQYLLEKEEALRVEELQNAEFDRKLAQEEVWIRQGIKARRTRNEGRVRALKAMRRERSERREVMGTAKMQVEEATRSGKIVFEMENVDYQVEGKQLVKDFSAQVQRGDKIALIGPNGCGKTTLLKLMLGQLQADSGRIHVGTKLEVAYFDQHRAELDPEKTVMDNLAEGKQEVMVNGKPRHVLGYLQDFLFHPKRAMTPVRALSGGERNRLLLARLFLKPSNLLILDEPTNDLDVETLELLEELIDGYQGTVLLVSHDRQFVDNTVTECWIFEGGGKIGRYIGGYHDARAQQEQHLATKQPMAKKNEEVIAPKAEIVKRGSSKLSYKLQRELELLPGQLEDLEAKLEALQAQVADAAFFSQPHEQTQKVLADLSQAEQELEQAFERWEYLEGLKNGA
;
A
#
# COMPACT_ATOMS: atom_id res chain seq x y z
N MET A 1 -11.47 -27.06 13.80
CA MET A 1 -11.07 -26.92 15.22
C MET A 1 -10.22 -25.66 15.32
N SER A 2 -10.42 -24.83 16.34
CA SER A 2 -9.65 -23.58 16.47
C SER A 2 -8.22 -23.89 16.92
N LEU A 3 -7.24 -23.33 16.19
CA LEU A 3 -5.82 -23.38 16.53
C LEU A 3 -5.50 -22.46 17.72
N ILE A 4 -6.07 -21.26 17.71
CA ILE A 4 -5.87 -20.22 18.72
C ILE A 4 -7.21 -19.58 19.03
N SER A 5 -7.58 -19.53 20.31
CA SER A 5 -8.79 -18.88 20.81
C SER A 5 -8.46 -17.88 21.91
N MET A 6 -8.86 -16.64 21.71
CA MET A 6 -8.68 -15.52 22.64
C MET A 6 -10.03 -15.08 23.17
N HIS A 7 -10.13 -14.97 24.50
CA HIS A 7 -11.37 -14.62 25.19
C HIS A 7 -11.16 -13.48 26.17
N GLY A 8 -11.97 -12.43 26.03
CA GLY A 8 -11.99 -11.28 26.92
C GLY A 8 -10.63 -10.61 27.10
N ALA A 9 -9.83 -10.57 26.04
CA ALA A 9 -8.46 -10.08 26.12
C ALA A 9 -8.43 -8.58 26.39
N TRP A 10 -7.64 -8.20 27.38
CA TRP A 10 -7.40 -6.81 27.77
C TRP A 10 -5.90 -6.55 27.86
N LEU A 11 -5.47 -5.44 27.27
CA LEU A 11 -4.08 -4.97 27.33
C LEU A 11 -4.05 -3.45 27.23
N SER A 12 -3.30 -2.80 28.12
CA SER A 12 -3.07 -1.35 28.04
C SER A 12 -1.65 -0.94 28.38
N PHE A 13 -1.02 -0.14 27.50
CA PHE A 13 0.26 0.53 27.79
C PHE A 13 0.09 2.01 28.17
N SER A 14 -1.12 2.56 28.06
CA SER A 14 -1.39 4.00 28.26
C SER A 14 -2.79 4.23 28.85
N ASP A 15 -3.29 5.47 28.82
CA ASP A 15 -4.65 5.79 29.27
C ASP A 15 -5.74 5.05 28.47
N ALA A 16 -5.45 4.66 27.21
CA ALA A 16 -6.37 3.94 26.36
C ALA A 16 -5.93 2.47 26.16
N PRO A 17 -6.79 1.48 26.42
CA PRO A 17 -6.47 0.07 26.15
C PRO A 17 -6.30 -0.17 24.64
N LEU A 18 -5.27 -0.95 24.32
CA LEU A 18 -4.99 -1.48 22.98
C LEU A 18 -5.91 -2.64 22.62
N LEU A 19 -6.29 -3.44 23.62
CA LEU A 19 -7.31 -4.48 23.50
C LEU A 19 -8.30 -4.28 24.64
N ASP A 20 -9.58 -4.22 24.32
CA ASP A 20 -10.67 -3.98 25.26
C ASP A 20 -11.73 -5.07 25.12
N ASN A 21 -11.62 -6.08 25.98
CA ASN A 21 -12.48 -7.27 25.98
C ASN A 21 -12.55 -7.93 24.59
N ALA A 22 -11.39 -8.08 23.94
CA ALA A 22 -11.30 -8.55 22.58
C ALA A 22 -11.48 -10.07 22.49
N GLU A 23 -12.22 -10.52 21.47
CA GLU A 23 -12.43 -11.93 21.14
C GLU A 23 -11.84 -12.23 19.77
N LEU A 24 -11.15 -13.37 19.64
CA LEU A 24 -10.57 -13.80 18.37
C LEU A 24 -10.49 -15.32 18.33
N HIS A 25 -10.98 -15.90 17.24
CA HIS A 25 -10.85 -17.31 16.95
C HIS A 25 -10.12 -17.50 15.64
N ILE A 26 -9.11 -18.35 15.64
CA ILE A 26 -8.30 -18.67 14.47
C ILE A 26 -8.48 -20.14 14.17
N GLU A 27 -8.88 -20.43 12.95
CA GLU A 27 -9.10 -21.79 12.46
C GLU A 27 -7.96 -22.24 11.55
N ASP A 28 -7.99 -23.53 11.20
CA ASP A 28 -6.96 -24.14 10.37
C ASP A 28 -7.15 -23.79 8.89
N ASN A 29 -6.03 -23.57 8.18
CA ASN A 29 -5.97 -23.14 6.79
C ASN A 29 -6.67 -21.79 6.49
N GLU A 30 -6.84 -20.93 7.50
CA GLU A 30 -7.28 -19.55 7.27
C GLU A 30 -6.10 -18.67 6.83
N ARG A 31 -6.40 -17.68 5.98
CA ARG A 31 -5.51 -16.54 5.71
C ARG A 31 -6.16 -15.30 6.27
N VAL A 32 -5.80 -14.95 7.50
CA VAL A 32 -6.37 -13.86 8.29
C VAL A 32 -5.53 -12.61 8.12
N CYS A 33 -6.10 -11.56 7.54
CA CYS A 33 -5.46 -10.25 7.50
C CYS A 33 -5.88 -9.42 8.71
N LEU A 34 -4.92 -8.91 9.46
CA LEU A 34 -5.14 -7.94 10.54
C LEU A 34 -5.03 -6.52 9.95
N VAL A 35 -6.16 -5.82 9.89
CA VAL A 35 -6.23 -4.42 9.44
C VAL A 35 -6.52 -3.49 10.62
N GLY A 36 -6.25 -2.21 10.44
CA GLY A 36 -6.45 -1.19 11.48
C GLY A 36 -5.42 -0.08 11.37
N ARG A 37 -5.64 1.00 12.13
CA ARG A 37 -4.81 2.21 12.08
C ARG A 37 -3.40 1.97 12.62
N ASN A 38 -2.47 2.84 12.28
CA ASN A 38 -1.16 2.83 12.93
C ASN A 38 -1.28 3.16 14.42
N GLY A 39 -0.59 2.38 15.25
CA GLY A 39 -0.70 2.46 16.70
C GLY A 39 -1.97 1.82 17.30
N ALA A 40 -2.86 1.21 16.49
CA ALA A 40 -4.04 0.51 17.00
C ALA A 40 -3.71 -0.76 17.81
N GLY A 41 -2.50 -1.31 17.65
CA GLY A 41 -2.04 -2.49 18.39
C GLY A 41 -1.82 -3.76 17.55
N LYS A 42 -1.84 -3.67 16.20
CA LYS A 42 -1.72 -4.84 15.29
C LYS A 42 -0.46 -5.69 15.56
N SER A 43 0.71 -5.09 15.56
CA SER A 43 1.98 -5.80 15.84
C SER A 43 2.08 -6.25 17.30
N THR A 44 1.38 -5.58 18.23
CA THR A 44 1.26 -6.03 19.62
C THR A 44 0.40 -7.29 19.70
N LEU A 45 -0.71 -7.35 18.96
CA LEU A 45 -1.54 -8.56 18.85
C LEU A 45 -0.73 -9.72 18.27
N MET A 46 0.13 -9.49 17.27
CA MET A 46 1.05 -10.50 16.76
C MET A 46 2.02 -11.03 17.83
N LYS A 47 2.59 -10.13 18.66
CA LYS A 47 3.46 -10.51 19.78
C LYS A 47 2.72 -11.37 20.81
N ILE A 48 1.46 -11.02 21.10
CA ILE A 48 0.60 -11.79 21.99
C ILE A 48 0.35 -13.19 21.41
N LEU A 49 -0.03 -13.28 20.13
CA LEU A 49 -0.25 -14.56 19.46
C LEU A 49 1.01 -15.44 19.43
N ASN A 50 2.19 -14.83 19.29
CA ASN A 50 3.49 -15.51 19.33
C ASN A 50 4.02 -15.82 20.74
N ARG A 51 3.24 -15.56 21.81
CA ARG A 51 3.65 -15.77 23.21
C ARG A 51 4.83 -14.91 23.68
N GLU A 52 5.16 -13.83 22.96
CA GLU A 52 6.20 -12.87 23.34
C GLU A 52 5.70 -11.86 24.39
N GLN A 53 4.39 -11.58 24.39
CA GLN A 53 3.75 -10.58 25.25
C GLN A 53 2.54 -11.18 25.96
N GLY A 54 2.46 -11.02 27.27
CA GLY A 54 1.29 -11.40 28.07
C GLY A 54 0.15 -10.39 27.95
N LEU A 55 -1.07 -10.86 28.20
CA LEU A 55 -2.24 -10.02 28.44
C LEU A 55 -2.26 -9.56 29.90
N ASP A 56 -2.89 -8.41 30.13
CA ASP A 56 -3.13 -7.88 31.48
C ASP A 56 -4.38 -8.54 32.11
N ASP A 57 -5.41 -8.81 31.30
CA ASP A 57 -6.58 -9.62 31.67
C ASP A 57 -7.10 -10.44 30.46
N GLY A 58 -7.93 -11.44 30.72
CA GLY A 58 -8.43 -12.39 29.73
C GLY A 58 -7.54 -13.64 29.59
N ARG A 59 -7.84 -14.47 28.58
CA ARG A 59 -7.09 -15.73 28.35
C ARG A 59 -6.93 -16.06 26.88
N ILE A 60 -5.82 -16.72 26.55
CA ILE A 60 -5.55 -17.29 25.24
C ILE A 60 -5.33 -18.78 25.39
N ILE A 61 -5.99 -19.55 24.54
CA ILE A 61 -5.93 -21.01 24.50
C ILE A 61 -5.34 -21.38 23.14
N TYR A 62 -4.30 -22.23 23.17
CA TYR A 62 -3.66 -22.78 21.99
C TYR A 62 -3.99 -24.27 21.89
N GLU A 63 -4.07 -24.79 20.66
CA GLU A 63 -4.06 -26.24 20.44
C GLU A 63 -2.75 -26.86 20.98
N GLN A 64 -2.82 -28.14 21.39
CA GLN A 64 -1.66 -28.88 21.87
C GLN A 64 -0.59 -28.98 20.78
N ASP A 65 0.67 -28.82 21.19
CA ASP A 65 1.87 -28.90 20.32
C ASP A 65 1.84 -27.94 19.11
N LEU A 66 1.07 -26.85 19.18
CA LEU A 66 1.00 -25.86 18.12
C LEU A 66 2.33 -25.11 17.98
N ILE A 67 2.96 -25.27 16.82
CA ILE A 67 4.14 -24.49 16.40
C ILE A 67 3.66 -23.24 15.68
N VAL A 68 3.98 -22.08 16.27
CA VAL A 68 3.75 -20.76 15.71
C VAL A 68 5.10 -20.18 15.35
N ALA A 69 5.26 -19.72 14.11
CA ALA A 69 6.46 -19.01 13.68
C ALA A 69 6.11 -17.60 13.24
N ARG A 70 7.01 -16.66 13.52
CA ARG A 70 6.84 -15.26 13.15
C ARG A 70 7.97 -14.76 12.28
N LEU A 71 7.62 -14.14 11.16
CA LEU A 71 8.52 -13.31 10.38
C LEU A 71 8.54 -11.90 11.00
N GLN A 72 9.69 -11.51 11.54
CA GLN A 72 9.88 -10.16 12.09
C GLN A 72 9.97 -9.11 10.97
N GLN A 73 9.61 -7.87 11.31
CA GLN A 73 9.51 -6.75 10.35
C GLN A 73 10.88 -6.31 9.80
N ASP A 74 11.98 -6.46 10.55
CA ASP A 74 13.33 -6.19 10.08
C ASP A 74 14.27 -7.32 10.50
N PRO A 75 14.80 -8.13 9.55
CA PRO A 75 15.87 -9.05 9.89
C PRO A 75 17.11 -8.24 10.35
N PRO A 76 17.83 -8.69 11.40
CA PRO A 76 18.97 -7.96 11.91
C PRO A 76 20.02 -7.73 10.82
N ARG A 77 20.37 -6.47 10.53
CA ARG A 77 21.18 -6.10 9.35
C ARG A 77 22.69 -6.40 9.47
N ASN A 78 23.15 -7.01 10.55
CA ASN A 78 24.58 -7.27 10.83
C ASN A 78 24.83 -8.68 11.37
N ILE A 79 24.16 -9.69 10.83
CA ILE A 79 24.41 -11.08 11.22
C ILE A 79 25.61 -11.58 10.42
N ALA A 80 26.68 -11.95 11.13
CA ALA A 80 27.77 -12.72 10.56
C ALA A 80 27.32 -14.18 10.41
N GLY A 81 27.62 -14.79 9.26
CA GLY A 81 27.28 -16.19 9.01
C GLY A 81 26.83 -16.44 7.57
N SER A 82 26.66 -17.71 7.25
CA SER A 82 26.07 -18.15 5.99
C SER A 82 24.54 -18.11 6.06
N VAL A 83 23.90 -18.15 4.89
CA VAL A 83 22.43 -18.29 4.82
C VAL A 83 21.95 -19.55 5.53
N TYR A 84 22.69 -20.65 5.39
CA TYR A 84 22.40 -21.89 6.11
C TYR A 84 22.36 -21.67 7.64
N ASP A 85 23.38 -20.99 8.18
CA ASP A 85 23.47 -20.77 9.64
C ASP A 85 22.28 -19.97 10.15
N PHE A 86 21.88 -18.94 9.42
CA PHE A 86 20.75 -18.10 9.81
C PHE A 86 19.40 -18.82 9.74
N VAL A 87 19.23 -19.68 8.74
CA VAL A 87 18.01 -20.48 8.61
C VAL A 87 17.96 -21.58 9.68
N ALA A 88 19.10 -22.19 10.01
CA ALA A 88 19.21 -23.19 11.08
C ALA A 88 18.82 -22.64 12.46
N GLU A 89 19.04 -21.35 12.74
CA GLU A 89 18.59 -20.68 13.98
C GLU A 89 17.08 -20.75 14.23
N GLY A 90 16.28 -21.09 13.20
CA GLY A 90 14.85 -21.34 13.36
C GLY A 90 14.53 -22.56 14.24
N ILE A 91 15.53 -23.40 14.54
CA ILE A 91 15.40 -24.61 15.37
C ILE A 91 16.28 -24.50 16.63
N GLU A 92 16.48 -23.28 17.16
CA GLU A 92 17.05 -23.01 18.49
C GLU A 92 18.23 -23.92 18.91
N GLU A 93 18.06 -24.74 19.96
CA GLU A 93 19.12 -25.57 20.56
C GLU A 93 19.73 -26.59 19.58
N GLN A 94 18.97 -27.06 18.59
CA GLN A 94 19.46 -28.01 17.58
C GLN A 94 20.34 -27.33 16.51
N ALA A 95 20.28 -26.01 16.38
CA ALA A 95 20.98 -25.26 15.35
C ALA A 95 22.51 -25.35 15.49
N GLU A 96 23.04 -25.37 16.72
CA GLU A 96 24.49 -25.35 16.95
C GLU A 96 25.20 -26.60 16.37
N TYR A 97 24.60 -27.78 16.54
CA TYR A 97 25.12 -29.02 16.00
C TYR A 97 25.12 -29.02 14.47
N LEU A 98 24.04 -28.52 13.86
CA LEU A 98 23.87 -28.44 12.41
C LEU A 98 24.80 -27.42 11.76
N LYS A 99 24.96 -26.24 12.39
CA LYS A 99 25.92 -25.21 11.98
C LYS A 99 27.35 -25.77 12.00
N ARG A 100 27.72 -26.45 13.09
CA ARG A 100 29.06 -27.02 13.23
C ARG A 100 29.35 -28.08 12.17
N TYR A 101 28.35 -28.90 11.85
CA TYR A 101 28.46 -29.89 10.78
C TYR A 101 28.63 -29.25 9.40
N HIS A 102 27.84 -28.20 9.10
CA HIS A 102 27.94 -27.48 7.84
C HIS A 102 29.33 -26.82 7.66
N GLU A 103 29.84 -26.16 8.70
CA GLU A 103 31.19 -25.58 8.71
C GLU A 103 32.28 -26.62 8.46
N ILE A 104 32.28 -27.74 9.21
CA ILE A 104 33.33 -28.76 9.11
C ILE A 104 33.27 -29.50 7.77
N SER A 105 32.06 -29.75 7.24
CA SER A 105 31.85 -30.35 5.91
C SER A 105 32.50 -29.50 4.81
N ARG A 106 32.29 -28.19 4.85
CA ARG A 106 32.93 -27.24 3.93
C ARG A 106 34.45 -27.19 4.10
N LEU A 107 34.94 -27.17 5.34
CA LEU A 107 36.37 -27.22 5.64
C LEU A 107 37.03 -28.47 5.07
N VAL A 108 36.42 -29.65 5.25
CA VAL A 108 36.93 -30.94 4.75
C VAL A 108 37.01 -30.96 3.21
N MET A 109 36.10 -30.29 2.50
CA MET A 109 36.19 -30.15 1.03
C MET A 109 37.45 -29.41 0.57
N THR A 110 37.95 -28.46 1.37
CA THR A 110 39.13 -27.64 1.05
C THR A 110 40.42 -28.14 1.72
N ASP A 111 40.32 -28.76 2.89
CA ASP A 111 41.41 -29.27 3.71
C ASP A 111 41.00 -30.61 4.37
N PRO A 112 41.15 -31.75 3.66
CA PRO A 112 40.80 -33.08 4.16
C PRO A 112 41.89 -33.65 5.08
N SER A 113 42.35 -32.87 6.06
CA SER A 113 43.32 -33.33 7.06
C SER A 113 42.68 -34.34 8.03
N GLU A 114 43.47 -35.26 8.60
CA GLU A 114 43.00 -36.21 9.61
C GLU A 114 42.33 -35.52 10.80
N LYS A 115 42.78 -34.31 11.15
CA LYS A 115 42.17 -33.50 12.20
C LYS A 115 40.72 -33.14 11.86
N ASN A 116 40.48 -32.60 10.66
CA ASN A 116 39.15 -32.16 10.23
C ASN A 116 38.21 -33.35 9.99
N LEU A 117 38.73 -34.47 9.47
CA LEU A 117 37.97 -35.72 9.29
C LEU A 117 37.53 -36.32 10.64
N ASN A 118 38.41 -36.34 11.63
CA ASN A 118 38.07 -36.80 12.99
C ASN A 118 37.06 -35.88 13.68
N GLU A 119 37.15 -34.58 13.45
CA GLU A 119 36.17 -33.62 13.95
C GLU A 119 34.81 -33.79 13.29
N MET A 120 34.77 -33.97 11.96
CA MET A 120 33.54 -34.27 11.22
C MET A 120 32.86 -35.55 11.74
N ALA A 121 33.63 -36.62 11.99
CA ALA A 121 33.10 -37.86 12.54
C ALA A 121 32.46 -37.68 13.92
N ARG A 122 33.07 -36.87 14.80
CA ARG A 122 32.50 -36.56 16.13
C ARG A 122 31.18 -35.80 16.03
N VAL A 123 31.09 -34.83 15.13
CA VAL A 123 29.87 -34.05 14.92
C VAL A 123 28.77 -34.93 14.31
N GLN A 124 29.11 -35.82 13.37
CA GLN A 124 28.15 -36.80 12.83
C GLN A 124 27.57 -37.71 13.91
N GLU A 125 28.41 -38.23 14.82
CA GLU A 125 27.94 -39.04 15.94
C GLU A 125 26.98 -38.28 16.87
N GLN A 126 27.21 -36.98 17.09
CA GLN A 126 26.29 -36.12 17.84
C GLN A 126 24.96 -35.92 17.09
N LEU A 127 24.99 -35.69 15.78
CA LEU A 127 23.77 -35.56 14.96
C LEU A 127 22.95 -36.86 14.98
N ASP A 128 23.60 -38.01 14.88
CA ASP A 128 22.96 -39.33 14.99
C ASP A 128 22.30 -39.52 16.36
N HIS A 129 23.01 -39.20 17.44
CA HIS A 129 22.51 -39.35 18.80
C HIS A 129 21.23 -38.52 19.04
N HIS A 130 21.17 -37.32 18.47
CA HIS A 130 20.04 -36.41 18.61
C HIS A 130 18.98 -36.55 17.47
N ASN A 131 19.16 -37.50 16.54
CA ASN A 131 18.30 -37.72 15.36
C ASN A 131 18.07 -36.45 14.50
N LEU A 132 19.10 -35.62 14.33
CA LEU A 132 18.98 -34.28 13.74
C LEU A 132 19.04 -34.26 12.20
N TRP A 133 19.33 -35.38 11.53
CA TRP A 133 19.39 -35.48 10.07
C TRP A 133 18.09 -35.08 9.36
N GLN A 134 16.95 -35.33 9.99
CA GLN A 134 15.65 -34.90 9.45
C GLN A 134 15.56 -33.37 9.37
N LEU A 135 16.19 -32.66 10.31
CA LEU A 135 16.21 -31.21 10.36
C LEU A 135 17.16 -30.63 9.31
N GLU A 136 18.31 -31.27 9.08
CA GLU A 136 19.22 -30.90 7.99
C GLU A 136 18.53 -31.01 6.63
N ASN A 137 17.87 -32.14 6.37
CA ASN A 137 17.11 -32.32 5.12
C ASN A 137 16.04 -31.23 4.98
N ARG A 138 15.31 -30.92 6.06
CA ARG A 138 14.30 -29.86 6.07
C ARG A 138 14.89 -28.47 5.80
N ILE A 139 16.04 -28.14 6.37
CA ILE A 139 16.74 -26.87 6.07
C ILE A 139 17.06 -26.79 4.58
N ASN A 140 17.63 -27.86 4.01
CA ASN A 140 18.00 -27.90 2.60
C ASN A 140 16.77 -27.83 1.69
N GLU A 141 15.67 -28.49 2.03
CA GLU A 141 14.40 -28.39 1.31
C GLU A 141 13.84 -26.97 1.32
N VAL A 142 13.81 -26.32 2.48
CA VAL A 142 13.34 -24.93 2.62
C VAL A 142 14.24 -23.97 1.83
N LEU A 143 15.56 -24.12 1.92
CA LEU A 143 16.51 -23.30 1.15
C LEU A 143 16.32 -23.50 -0.37
N ALA A 144 16.14 -24.74 -0.81
CA ALA A 144 15.87 -25.07 -2.21
C ALA A 144 14.53 -24.48 -2.69
N GLN A 145 13.48 -24.57 -1.88
CA GLN A 145 12.16 -24.00 -2.20
C GLN A 145 12.21 -22.47 -2.31
N LEU A 146 13.05 -21.82 -1.51
CA LEU A 146 13.27 -20.37 -1.52
C LEU A 146 14.28 -19.91 -2.58
N GLY A 147 14.99 -20.85 -3.22
CA GLY A 147 16.04 -20.59 -4.20
C GLY A 147 17.29 -19.93 -3.60
N LEU A 148 17.59 -20.20 -2.33
CA LEU A 148 18.70 -19.60 -1.59
C LEU A 148 19.94 -20.49 -1.65
N ASP A 149 21.11 -19.90 -1.92
CA ASP A 149 22.39 -20.60 -1.78
C ASP A 149 22.76 -20.73 -0.29
N PRO A 150 22.89 -21.95 0.27
CA PRO A 150 23.25 -22.16 1.66
C PRO A 150 24.59 -21.52 2.05
N ASN A 151 25.52 -21.39 1.10
CA ASN A 151 26.89 -20.93 1.34
C ASN A 151 27.08 -19.42 1.20
N ALA A 152 26.08 -18.73 0.66
CA ALA A 152 26.16 -17.28 0.49
C ALA A 152 26.29 -16.58 1.86
N ALA A 153 27.05 -15.49 1.90
CA ALA A 153 27.14 -14.68 3.10
C ALA A 153 25.89 -13.81 3.23
N LEU A 154 25.27 -13.75 4.42
CA LEU A 154 24.09 -12.93 4.67
C LEU A 154 24.31 -11.45 4.32
N SER A 155 25.50 -10.92 4.61
CA SER A 155 25.88 -9.54 4.32
C SER A 155 25.92 -9.21 2.82
N SER A 156 25.97 -10.21 1.95
CA SER A 156 26.00 -10.04 0.49
C SER A 156 24.60 -10.06 -0.14
N LEU A 157 23.57 -10.45 0.62
CA LEU A 157 22.20 -10.53 0.14
C LEU A 157 21.55 -9.14 0.07
N SER A 158 20.74 -8.91 -0.97
CA SER A 158 19.89 -7.71 -1.01
C SER A 158 18.70 -7.84 -0.05
N GLY A 159 17.99 -6.74 0.23
CA GLY A 159 16.87 -6.72 1.18
C GLY A 159 15.79 -7.78 0.92
N GLY A 160 15.43 -8.00 -0.35
CA GLY A 160 14.47 -9.06 -0.73
C GLY A 160 14.99 -10.47 -0.43
N TRP A 161 16.27 -10.72 -0.66
CA TRP A 161 16.91 -12.00 -0.36
C TRP A 161 17.08 -12.24 1.14
N LEU A 162 17.39 -11.20 1.92
CA LEU A 162 17.37 -11.26 3.37
C LEU A 162 15.99 -11.62 3.91
N ARG A 163 14.93 -11.08 3.29
CA ARG A 163 13.55 -11.40 3.65
C ARG A 163 13.17 -12.84 3.32
N LYS A 164 13.63 -13.37 2.18
CA LYS A 164 13.53 -14.80 1.86
C LYS A 164 14.26 -15.66 2.88
N ALA A 165 15.47 -15.31 3.27
CA ALA A 165 16.22 -16.04 4.29
C ALA A 165 15.51 -16.01 5.65
N ALA A 166 14.91 -14.86 6.03
CA ALA A 166 14.14 -14.73 7.26
C ALA A 166 12.84 -15.57 7.23
N LEU A 167 12.19 -15.64 6.08
CA LEU A 167 11.07 -16.55 5.86
C LEU A 167 11.51 -18.01 5.98
N GLY A 168 12.67 -18.36 5.42
CA GLY A 168 13.26 -19.70 5.57
C GLY A 168 13.49 -20.07 7.03
N ARG A 169 14.07 -19.16 7.82
CA ARG A 169 14.24 -19.34 9.26
C ARG A 169 12.91 -19.64 9.97
N ALA A 170 11.84 -18.90 9.64
CA ALA A 170 10.53 -19.14 10.24
C ALA A 170 9.95 -20.51 9.84
N LEU A 171 10.05 -20.87 8.56
CA LEU A 171 9.49 -22.11 7.99
C LEU A 171 10.23 -23.37 8.42
N VAL A 172 11.53 -23.26 8.71
CA VAL A 172 12.33 -24.41 9.12
C VAL A 172 11.85 -25.02 10.44
N SER A 173 11.05 -24.32 11.25
CA SER A 173 10.38 -24.92 12.42
C SER A 173 9.18 -25.84 12.06
N ASN A 174 8.78 -25.89 10.78
CA ASN A 174 7.54 -26.50 10.28
C ASN A 174 6.29 -25.97 11.03
N PRO A 175 6.02 -24.65 10.97
CA PRO A 175 4.92 -24.04 11.70
C PRO A 175 3.57 -24.40 11.09
N ARG A 176 2.55 -24.53 11.95
CA ARG A 176 1.15 -24.66 11.50
C ARG A 176 0.43 -23.31 11.43
N VAL A 177 0.94 -22.32 12.17
CA VAL A 177 0.54 -20.91 12.09
C VAL A 177 1.76 -20.06 11.77
N LEU A 178 1.68 -19.31 10.67
CA LEU A 178 2.70 -18.36 10.24
C LEU A 178 2.20 -16.93 10.47
N LEU A 179 2.94 -16.17 11.27
CA LEU A 179 2.68 -14.76 11.56
C LEU A 179 3.58 -13.87 10.71
N LEU A 180 3.01 -12.98 9.91
CA LEU A 180 3.75 -12.07 9.03
C LEU A 180 3.45 -10.61 9.38
N ASP A 181 4.43 -9.88 9.88
CA ASP A 181 4.30 -8.47 10.25
C ASP A 181 4.90 -7.60 9.12
N GLU A 182 4.04 -6.98 8.31
CA GLU A 182 4.40 -6.17 7.12
C GLU A 182 5.39 -6.88 6.17
N PRO A 183 5.01 -8.05 5.61
CA PRO A 183 5.93 -8.86 4.82
C PRO A 183 6.29 -8.23 3.46
N THR A 184 5.50 -7.26 2.99
CA THR A 184 5.68 -6.56 1.70
C THR A 184 6.59 -5.34 1.80
N ASN A 185 6.89 -4.83 3.01
CA ASN A 185 7.69 -3.62 3.16
C ASN A 185 9.09 -3.76 2.58
N HIS A 186 9.54 -2.72 1.87
CA HIS A 186 10.86 -2.63 1.25
C HIS A 186 11.16 -3.75 0.22
N LEU A 187 10.14 -4.45 -0.26
CA LEU A 187 10.26 -5.42 -1.34
C LEU A 187 9.93 -4.78 -2.68
N ASP A 188 10.62 -5.22 -3.72
CA ASP A 188 10.21 -4.87 -5.08
C ASP A 188 9.01 -5.71 -5.53
N ILE A 189 8.37 -5.24 -6.59
CA ILE A 189 7.11 -5.82 -7.08
C ILE A 189 7.29 -7.29 -7.49
N GLU A 190 8.43 -7.65 -8.09
CA GLU A 190 8.78 -9.03 -8.46
C GLU A 190 8.91 -9.93 -7.22
N THR A 191 9.56 -9.45 -6.15
CA THR A 191 9.68 -10.21 -4.91
C THR A 191 8.34 -10.34 -4.20
N ILE A 192 7.48 -9.31 -4.27
CA ILE A 192 6.11 -9.37 -3.75
C ILE A 192 5.29 -10.43 -4.50
N ASP A 193 5.33 -10.44 -5.85
CA ASP A 193 4.65 -11.46 -6.68
C ASP A 193 5.13 -12.88 -6.31
N TRP A 194 6.44 -13.06 -6.15
CA TRP A 194 7.01 -14.32 -5.71
C TRP A 194 6.53 -14.73 -4.32
N LEU A 195 6.50 -13.79 -3.36
CA LEU A 195 6.08 -14.04 -1.99
C LEU A 195 4.60 -14.41 -1.92
N GLU A 196 3.75 -13.70 -2.67
CA GLU A 196 2.33 -14.03 -2.79
C GLU A 196 2.14 -15.45 -3.34
N GLY A 197 2.83 -15.78 -4.44
CA GLY A 197 2.79 -17.12 -5.02
C GLY A 197 3.25 -18.20 -4.05
N PHE A 198 4.33 -17.94 -3.32
CA PHE A 198 4.85 -18.84 -2.30
C PHE A 198 3.85 -19.05 -1.16
N LEU A 199 3.33 -17.98 -0.56
CA LEU A 199 2.43 -18.06 0.58
C LEU A 199 1.08 -18.71 0.22
N LYS A 200 0.64 -18.60 -1.02
CA LYS A 200 -0.52 -19.35 -1.54
C LYS A 200 -0.33 -20.87 -1.51
N THR A 201 0.91 -21.35 -1.60
CA THR A 201 1.23 -22.80 -1.53
C THR A 201 1.44 -23.33 -0.12
N PHE A 202 1.49 -22.45 0.88
CA PHE A 202 1.70 -22.85 2.28
C PHE A 202 0.47 -23.58 2.83
N ASN A 203 0.69 -24.82 3.29
CA ASN A 203 -0.35 -25.67 3.86
C ASN A 203 -0.44 -25.42 5.37
N GLY A 204 -1.07 -24.31 5.75
CA GLY A 204 -1.28 -23.93 7.13
C GLY A 204 -2.01 -22.61 7.23
N THR A 205 -2.11 -22.10 8.46
CA THR A 205 -2.80 -20.85 8.73
C THR A 205 -1.83 -19.69 8.65
N ILE A 206 -2.20 -18.63 7.94
CA ILE A 206 -1.39 -17.41 7.83
C ILE A 206 -2.15 -16.28 8.50
N ILE A 207 -1.50 -15.62 9.43
CA ILE A 207 -1.98 -14.36 10.00
C ILE A 207 -0.99 -13.32 9.54
N PHE A 208 -1.47 -12.27 8.88
CA PHE A 208 -0.57 -11.25 8.35
C PHE A 208 -1.12 -9.84 8.56
N ILE A 209 -0.22 -8.90 8.75
CA ILE A 209 -0.48 -7.46 8.68
C ILE A 209 0.17 -6.98 7.38
N SER A 210 -0.57 -6.26 6.57
CA SER A 210 -0.02 -5.60 5.39
C SER A 210 -0.77 -4.30 5.15
N HIS A 211 -0.07 -3.32 4.61
CA HIS A 211 -0.66 -2.10 4.06
C HIS A 211 -0.80 -2.13 2.53
N ASP A 212 -0.24 -3.14 1.86
CA ASP A 212 -0.40 -3.33 0.41
C ASP A 212 -1.79 -3.92 0.09
N ARG A 213 -2.67 -3.08 -0.46
CA ARG A 213 -4.05 -3.46 -0.80
C ARG A 213 -4.12 -4.60 -1.80
N SER A 214 -3.18 -4.67 -2.75
CA SER A 214 -3.13 -5.73 -3.76
C SER A 214 -2.78 -7.06 -3.10
N PHE A 215 -1.79 -7.05 -2.21
CA PHE A 215 -1.41 -8.23 -1.43
C PHE A 215 -2.55 -8.72 -0.53
N ILE A 216 -3.23 -7.80 0.17
CA ILE A 216 -4.38 -8.14 1.03
C ILE A 216 -5.51 -8.77 0.20
N ARG A 217 -5.90 -8.16 -0.93
CA ARG A 217 -6.93 -8.70 -1.82
C ARG A 217 -6.63 -10.11 -2.30
N ASN A 218 -5.38 -10.38 -2.66
CA ASN A 218 -4.98 -11.66 -3.22
C ASN A 218 -4.77 -12.77 -2.18
N MET A 219 -4.41 -12.40 -0.95
CA MET A 219 -4.07 -13.35 0.12
C MET A 219 -5.21 -13.59 1.11
N ALA A 220 -5.96 -12.56 1.47
CA ALA A 220 -6.91 -12.63 2.57
C ALA A 220 -8.13 -13.50 2.23
N THR A 221 -8.49 -14.37 3.17
CA THR A 221 -9.77 -15.10 3.20
C THR A 221 -10.72 -14.56 4.26
N ARG A 222 -10.17 -13.80 5.20
CA ARG A 222 -10.86 -13.19 6.34
C ARG A 222 -10.12 -11.94 6.75
N ILE A 223 -10.85 -10.86 7.03
CA ILE A 223 -10.31 -9.61 7.55
C ILE A 223 -10.68 -9.49 9.03
N VAL A 224 -9.72 -9.14 9.86
CA VAL A 224 -9.94 -8.81 11.28
C VAL A 224 -9.51 -7.37 11.46
N ASP A 225 -10.49 -6.51 11.70
CA ASP A 225 -10.31 -5.08 11.90
C ASP A 225 -10.12 -4.77 13.38
N LEU A 226 -8.96 -4.21 13.71
CA LEU A 226 -8.63 -3.69 15.03
C LEU A 226 -8.88 -2.18 15.05
N ASP A 227 -10.05 -1.80 15.55
CA ASP A 227 -10.44 -0.41 15.73
C ASP A 227 -10.80 -0.15 17.19
N ARG A 228 -10.24 0.93 17.75
CA ARG A 228 -10.55 1.42 19.11
C ARG A 228 -10.48 0.33 20.20
N GLY A 229 -9.58 -0.64 20.06
CA GLY A 229 -9.38 -1.74 21.02
C GLY A 229 -10.31 -2.94 20.85
N LYS A 230 -11.23 -2.88 19.88
CA LYS A 230 -12.14 -3.96 19.55
C LYS A 230 -11.65 -4.69 18.30
N LEU A 231 -11.80 -6.01 18.30
CA LEU A 231 -11.58 -6.83 17.11
C LEU A 231 -12.93 -7.17 16.49
N VAL A 232 -13.12 -6.79 15.24
CA VAL A 232 -14.30 -7.14 14.44
C VAL A 232 -13.85 -8.02 13.29
N THR A 233 -14.49 -9.17 13.13
CA THR A 233 -14.14 -10.13 12.09
C THR A 233 -15.13 -10.03 10.93
N TYR A 234 -14.59 -9.90 9.72
CA TYR A 234 -15.34 -9.85 8.46
C TYR A 234 -14.92 -11.05 7.61
N PRO A 235 -15.85 -11.98 7.30
CA PRO A 235 -15.58 -13.09 6.39
C PRO A 235 -15.52 -12.59 4.94
N GLY A 236 -14.62 -13.16 4.13
CA GLY A 236 -14.53 -12.84 2.70
C GLY A 236 -13.30 -12.04 2.32
N ASN A 237 -13.36 -11.43 1.13
CA ASN A 237 -12.25 -10.69 0.54
C ASN A 237 -12.20 -9.23 1.03
N TYR A 238 -11.14 -8.52 0.65
CA TYR A 238 -10.93 -7.14 1.07
C TYR A 238 -12.00 -6.18 0.55
N ASP A 239 -12.50 -6.36 -0.67
CA ASP A 239 -13.49 -5.46 -1.27
C ASP A 239 -14.85 -5.57 -0.57
N GLN A 240 -15.25 -6.79 -0.18
CA GLN A 240 -16.45 -6.99 0.63
C GLN A 240 -16.30 -6.36 2.02
N TYR A 241 -15.13 -6.49 2.64
CA TYR A 241 -14.82 -5.82 3.90
C TYR A 241 -14.99 -4.29 3.79
N LEU A 242 -14.52 -3.66 2.72
CA LEU A 242 -14.68 -2.20 2.55
C LEU A 242 -16.14 -1.77 2.52
N LEU A 243 -16.99 -2.49 1.77
CA LEU A 243 -18.43 -2.22 1.68
C LEU A 243 -19.12 -2.39 3.05
N GLU A 244 -18.85 -3.51 3.74
CA GLU A 244 -19.43 -3.78 5.06
C GLU A 244 -18.94 -2.79 6.11
N LYS A 245 -17.67 -2.37 6.03
CA LYS A 245 -17.09 -1.38 6.93
C LYS A 245 -17.73 0.00 6.71
N GLU A 246 -17.95 0.41 5.47
CA GLU A 246 -18.61 1.67 5.15
C GLU A 246 -20.06 1.70 5.67
N GLU A 247 -20.81 0.61 5.47
CA GLU A 247 -22.16 0.48 6.01
C GLU A 247 -22.16 0.51 7.55
N ALA A 248 -21.24 -0.21 8.19
CA ALA A 248 -21.09 -0.21 9.65
C ALA A 248 -20.77 1.19 10.20
N LEU A 249 -19.88 1.94 9.54
CA LEU A 249 -19.55 3.32 9.90
C LEU A 249 -20.74 4.25 9.73
N ARG A 250 -21.51 4.10 8.64
CA ARG A 250 -22.74 4.89 8.40
C ARG A 250 -23.81 4.61 9.46
N VAL A 251 -23.99 3.35 9.84
CA VAL A 251 -24.92 2.96 10.90
C VAL A 251 -24.46 3.53 12.24
N GLU A 252 -23.16 3.46 12.54
CA GLU A 252 -22.57 4.05 13.73
C GLU A 252 -22.79 5.58 13.77
N GLU A 253 -22.57 6.28 12.67
CA GLU A 253 -22.78 7.72 12.55
C GLU A 253 -24.24 8.11 12.82
N LEU A 254 -25.20 7.39 12.24
CA LEU A 254 -26.63 7.62 12.48
C LEU A 254 -27.01 7.41 13.96
N GLN A 255 -26.51 6.34 14.58
CA GLN A 255 -26.74 6.08 16.01
C GLN A 255 -26.12 7.17 16.89
N ASN A 256 -24.91 7.62 16.55
CA ASN A 256 -24.23 8.70 17.24
C ASN A 256 -24.98 10.03 17.10
N ALA A 257 -25.49 10.35 15.91
CA ALA A 257 -26.30 11.54 15.66
C ALA A 257 -27.61 11.50 16.45
N GLU A 258 -28.30 10.36 16.51
CA GLU A 258 -29.49 10.19 17.35
C GLU A 258 -29.18 10.35 18.84
N PHE A 259 -28.07 9.76 19.31
CA PHE A 259 -27.62 9.89 20.68
C PHE A 259 -27.32 11.34 21.03
N ASP A 260 -26.58 12.05 20.19
CA ASP A 260 -26.20 13.44 20.40
C ASP A 260 -27.43 14.36 20.39
N ARG A 261 -28.41 14.06 19.53
CA ARG A 261 -29.70 14.75 19.52
C ARG A 261 -30.45 14.54 20.84
N LYS A 262 -30.50 13.30 21.34
CA LYS A 262 -31.12 12.98 22.64
C LYS A 262 -30.39 13.69 23.78
N LEU A 263 -29.06 13.66 23.80
CA LEU A 263 -28.26 14.35 24.81
C LEU A 263 -28.51 15.86 24.81
N ALA A 264 -28.54 16.48 23.62
CA ALA A 264 -28.82 17.91 23.49
C ALA A 264 -30.21 18.29 24.02
N GLN A 265 -31.24 17.47 23.74
CA GLN A 265 -32.59 17.67 24.30
C GLN A 265 -32.60 17.58 25.83
N GLU A 266 -31.87 16.61 26.42
CA GLU A 266 -31.73 16.46 27.87
C GLU A 266 -30.92 17.60 28.51
N GLU A 267 -29.91 18.13 27.81
CA GLU A 267 -29.16 19.31 28.24
C GLU A 267 -30.03 20.58 28.27
N VAL A 268 -30.87 20.77 27.25
CA VAL A 268 -31.83 21.88 27.21
C VAL A 268 -32.84 21.75 28.36
N TRP A 269 -33.33 20.54 28.62
CA TRP A 269 -34.24 20.25 29.73
C TRP A 269 -33.64 20.64 31.09
N ILE A 270 -32.36 20.32 31.36
CA ILE A 270 -31.74 20.67 32.64
C ILE A 270 -31.45 22.18 32.76
N ARG A 271 -31.12 22.87 31.65
CA ARG A 271 -30.90 24.33 31.62
C ARG A 271 -32.18 25.14 31.79
N GLN A 272 -33.31 24.66 31.27
CA GLN A 272 -34.60 25.36 31.38
C GLN A 272 -35.11 25.47 32.83
N GLY A 273 -34.50 24.76 33.78
CA GLY A 273 -34.76 24.90 35.20
C GLY A 273 -36.11 24.32 35.62
N ILE A 274 -36.13 23.69 36.80
CA ILE A 274 -37.36 23.17 37.39
C ILE A 274 -38.16 24.37 37.88
N LYS A 275 -39.28 24.69 37.21
CA LYS A 275 -40.27 25.63 37.77
C LYS A 275 -40.60 25.18 39.20
N ALA A 276 -40.44 26.10 40.15
CA ALA A 276 -40.18 25.93 41.58
C ALA A 276 -41.15 25.08 42.46
N ARG A 277 -41.96 24.17 41.91
CA ARG A 277 -42.94 23.36 42.66
C ARG A 277 -42.98 21.86 42.35
N ARG A 278 -42.03 21.28 41.61
CA ARG A 278 -41.96 19.82 41.40
C ARG A 278 -40.64 19.22 41.87
N THR A 279 -40.73 18.08 42.54
CA THR A 279 -39.60 17.23 42.92
C THR A 279 -38.76 16.88 41.69
N ARG A 280 -37.44 17.04 41.82
CA ARG A 280 -36.47 16.78 40.76
C ARG A 280 -36.45 15.28 40.43
N ASN A 281 -36.60 14.92 39.16
CA ASN A 281 -36.49 13.52 38.75
C ASN A 281 -35.01 13.09 38.75
N GLU A 282 -34.54 12.58 39.88
CA GLU A 282 -33.14 12.17 40.08
C GLU A 282 -32.70 11.03 39.14
N GLY A 283 -33.63 10.18 38.70
CA GLY A 283 -33.35 9.11 37.74
C GLY A 283 -32.93 9.67 36.38
N ARG A 284 -33.65 10.70 35.90
CA ARG A 284 -33.33 11.40 34.64
C ARG A 284 -32.00 12.14 34.71
N VAL A 285 -31.66 12.70 35.88
CA VAL A 285 -30.35 13.34 36.11
C VAL A 285 -29.20 12.31 36.11
N ARG A 286 -29.41 11.12 36.71
CA ARG A 286 -28.46 10.01 36.64
C ARG A 286 -28.25 9.52 35.21
N ALA A 287 -29.33 9.37 34.44
CA ALA A 287 -29.27 9.02 33.02
C ALA A 287 -28.49 10.06 32.19
N LEU A 288 -28.75 11.36 32.39
CA LEU A 288 -27.98 12.43 31.73
C LEU A 288 -26.49 12.40 32.11
N LYS A 289 -26.16 12.14 33.37
CA LYS A 289 -24.75 11.98 33.80
C LYS A 289 -24.09 10.77 33.12
N ALA A 290 -24.80 9.66 33.00
CA ALA A 290 -24.32 8.48 32.28
C ALA A 290 -24.09 8.79 30.79
N MET A 291 -25.06 9.44 30.12
CA MET A 291 -24.92 9.84 28.71
C MET A 291 -23.76 10.83 28.48
N ARG A 292 -23.51 11.74 29.43
CA ARG A 292 -22.34 12.63 29.36
C ARG A 292 -21.03 11.86 29.46
N ARG A 293 -20.97 10.90 30.37
CA ARG A 293 -19.81 10.04 30.55
C ARG A 293 -19.56 9.21 29.28
N GLU A 294 -20.61 8.58 28.77
CA GLU A 294 -20.58 7.81 27.53
C GLU A 294 -20.13 8.66 26.33
N ARG A 295 -20.63 9.91 26.18
CA ARG A 295 -20.15 10.82 25.14
C ARG A 295 -18.70 11.24 25.32
N SER A 296 -18.25 11.45 26.56
CA SER A 296 -16.86 11.83 26.83
C SER A 296 -15.86 10.68 26.68
N GLU A 297 -16.30 9.45 26.89
CA GLU A 297 -15.53 8.22 26.71
C GLU A 297 -15.58 7.71 25.24
N ARG A 298 -16.54 8.22 24.44
CA ARG A 298 -16.67 7.91 23.02
C ARG A 298 -15.39 8.32 22.27
N ARG A 299 -14.88 7.37 21.49
CA ARG A 299 -13.77 7.59 20.56
C ARG A 299 -14.37 7.88 19.18
N GLU A 300 -14.22 9.11 18.71
CA GLU A 300 -14.73 9.53 17.40
C GLU A 300 -13.87 8.99 16.26
N VAL A 301 -14.53 8.68 15.14
CA VAL A 301 -13.87 8.40 13.87
C VAL A 301 -13.33 9.72 13.36
N MET A 302 -12.03 9.77 13.06
CA MET A 302 -11.44 10.95 12.43
C MET A 302 -11.95 11.02 11.00
N GLY A 303 -12.54 12.16 10.62
CA GLY A 303 -13.10 12.35 9.29
C GLY A 303 -12.04 12.31 8.18
N THR A 304 -12.50 12.11 6.95
CA THR A 304 -11.70 12.20 5.72
C THR A 304 -11.15 13.61 5.57
N ALA A 305 -9.83 13.75 5.57
CA ALA A 305 -9.18 15.04 5.51
C ALA A 305 -9.06 15.54 4.07
N LYS A 306 -9.87 16.53 3.70
CA LYS A 306 -9.74 17.22 2.41
C LYS A 306 -8.69 18.33 2.53
N MET A 307 -7.51 18.13 1.93
CA MET A 307 -6.46 19.14 1.89
C MET A 307 -6.17 19.57 0.44
N GLN A 308 -5.98 20.88 0.24
CA GLN A 308 -5.49 21.44 -1.01
C GLN A 308 -4.01 21.82 -0.84
N VAL A 309 -3.15 21.29 -1.71
CA VAL A 309 -1.69 21.49 -1.67
C VAL A 309 -1.30 22.90 -2.13
N GLU A 310 -0.18 23.42 -1.61
CA GLU A 310 0.36 24.74 -1.95
C GLU A 310 0.85 24.81 -3.40
N GLU A 311 0.25 25.74 -4.17
CA GLU A 311 0.69 26.07 -5.51
C GLU A 311 1.93 26.97 -5.45
N ALA A 312 3.09 26.42 -5.78
CA ALA A 312 4.28 27.22 -6.05
C ALA A 312 4.16 28.02 -7.35
N THR A 313 5.10 28.95 -7.54
CA THR A 313 5.20 29.70 -8.80
C THR A 313 5.34 28.75 -10.00
N ARG A 314 4.61 29.05 -11.08
CA ARG A 314 4.63 28.24 -12.32
C ARG A 314 6.06 28.06 -12.83
N SER A 315 6.54 26.82 -12.84
CA SER A 315 7.77 26.42 -13.52
C SER A 315 7.62 26.56 -15.05
N GLY A 316 8.76 26.52 -15.74
CA GLY A 316 8.79 26.41 -17.21
C GLY A 316 8.01 25.18 -17.71
N LYS A 317 7.62 25.18 -18.99
CA LYS A 317 6.84 24.08 -19.58
C LYS A 317 7.61 22.73 -19.53
N ILE A 318 8.91 22.78 -19.76
CA ILE A 318 9.81 21.63 -19.69
C ILE A 318 10.47 21.65 -18.31
N VAL A 319 10.32 20.55 -17.57
CA VAL A 319 10.90 20.36 -16.24
C VAL A 319 12.23 19.62 -16.35
N PHE A 320 12.26 18.53 -17.10
CA PHE A 320 13.48 17.80 -17.43
C PHE A 320 13.50 17.40 -18.89
N GLU A 321 14.66 17.43 -19.51
CA GLU A 321 14.89 16.88 -20.84
C GLU A 321 16.20 16.09 -20.82
N MET A 322 16.11 14.82 -21.22
CA MET A 322 17.20 13.87 -21.24
C MET A 322 17.38 13.38 -22.66
N GLU A 323 18.61 13.43 -23.15
CA GLU A 323 18.99 12.97 -24.49
C GLU A 323 20.16 11.99 -24.39
N ASN A 324 19.92 10.73 -24.75
CA ASN A 324 20.91 9.66 -24.89
C ASN A 324 21.79 9.53 -23.65
N VAL A 325 21.16 9.56 -22.47
CA VAL A 325 21.85 9.52 -21.17
C VAL A 325 22.34 8.11 -20.90
N ASP A 326 23.62 7.99 -20.57
CA ASP A 326 24.21 6.77 -20.02
C ASP A 326 24.86 7.05 -18.66
N TYR A 327 24.75 6.06 -17.78
CA TYR A 327 25.39 6.10 -16.49
C TYR A 327 25.74 4.70 -15.97
N GLN A 328 26.96 4.55 -15.50
CA GLN A 328 27.52 3.31 -14.99
C GLN A 328 28.13 3.52 -13.60
N VAL A 329 27.94 2.54 -12.71
CA VAL A 329 28.56 2.53 -11.37
C VAL A 329 29.32 1.22 -11.21
N GLU A 330 30.62 1.30 -10.89
CA GLU A 330 31.46 0.12 -10.61
C GLU A 330 31.37 -1.00 -11.67
N GLY A 331 31.25 -0.62 -12.95
CA GLY A 331 31.11 -1.58 -14.05
C GLY A 331 29.69 -2.08 -14.31
N LYS A 332 28.70 -1.75 -13.46
CA LYS A 332 27.27 -2.06 -13.68
C LYS A 332 26.56 -0.91 -14.37
N GLN A 333 26.03 -1.15 -15.57
CA GLN A 333 25.27 -0.15 -16.34
C GLN A 333 23.88 0.04 -15.72
N LEU A 334 23.59 1.24 -15.22
CA LEU A 334 22.33 1.57 -14.54
C LEU A 334 21.36 2.32 -15.46
N VAL A 335 21.88 3.15 -16.36
CA VAL A 335 21.11 3.86 -17.38
C VAL A 335 21.84 3.70 -18.71
N LYS A 336 21.12 3.32 -19.76
CA LYS A 336 21.65 3.09 -21.10
C LYS A 336 20.77 3.78 -22.14
N ASP A 337 21.37 4.67 -22.92
CA ASP A 337 20.74 5.37 -24.05
C ASP A 337 19.32 5.88 -23.73
N PHE A 338 19.16 6.51 -22.57
CA PHE A 338 17.85 6.94 -22.10
C PHE A 338 17.53 8.37 -22.55
N SER A 339 16.39 8.53 -23.22
CA SER A 339 15.87 9.82 -23.66
C SER A 339 14.43 9.99 -23.21
N ALA A 340 14.15 11.08 -22.51
CA ALA A 340 12.80 11.41 -22.05
C ALA A 340 12.65 12.91 -21.80
N GLN A 341 11.43 13.40 -21.96
CA GLN A 341 11.05 14.77 -21.67
C GLN A 341 9.93 14.75 -20.65
N VAL A 342 10.13 15.46 -19.54
CA VAL A 342 9.16 15.63 -18.46
C VAL A 342 8.61 17.05 -18.55
N GLN A 343 7.30 17.17 -18.70
CA GLN A 343 6.58 18.43 -18.76
C GLN A 343 5.97 18.79 -17.40
N ARG A 344 5.57 20.05 -17.27
CA ARG A 344 4.90 20.54 -16.08
C ARG A 344 3.53 19.88 -15.92
N GLY A 345 3.29 19.29 -14.75
CA GLY A 345 2.05 18.59 -14.42
C GLY A 345 2.10 17.08 -14.64
N ASP A 346 3.18 16.57 -15.24
CA ASP A 346 3.36 15.12 -15.40
C ASP A 346 3.50 14.46 -14.03
N LYS A 347 2.82 13.33 -13.86
CA LYS A 347 2.93 12.46 -12.68
C LYS A 347 3.54 11.14 -13.16
N ILE A 348 4.81 10.90 -12.80
CA ILE A 348 5.61 9.81 -13.35
C ILE A 348 6.02 8.86 -12.24
N ALA A 349 5.71 7.57 -12.37
CA ALA A 349 6.22 6.52 -11.50
C ALA A 349 7.51 5.91 -12.05
N LEU A 350 8.52 5.72 -11.21
CA LEU A 350 9.73 4.96 -11.50
C LEU A 350 9.61 3.58 -10.83
N ILE A 351 9.56 2.52 -11.64
CA ILE A 351 9.24 1.17 -11.20
C ILE A 351 10.35 0.22 -11.61
N GLY A 352 10.78 -0.65 -10.71
CA GLY A 352 11.80 -1.65 -11.02
C GLY A 352 12.40 -2.28 -9.78
N PRO A 353 13.23 -3.32 -9.96
CA PRO A 353 13.82 -4.06 -8.85
C PRO A 353 14.74 -3.20 -8.00
N ASN A 354 14.98 -3.63 -6.76
CA ASN A 354 15.87 -2.90 -5.87
C ASN A 354 17.31 -2.87 -6.39
N GLY A 355 17.94 -1.70 -6.37
CA GLY A 355 19.30 -1.51 -6.92
C GLY A 355 19.38 -1.47 -8.46
N CYS A 356 18.26 -1.23 -9.16
CA CYS A 356 18.25 -1.01 -10.61
C CYS A 356 18.67 0.42 -11.03
N GLY A 357 18.67 1.38 -10.09
CA GLY A 357 19.09 2.76 -10.34
C GLY A 357 17.99 3.82 -10.25
N LYS A 358 16.81 3.54 -9.67
CA LYS A 358 15.69 4.51 -9.51
C LYS A 358 16.13 5.83 -8.85
N THR A 359 16.65 5.75 -7.63
CA THR A 359 17.19 6.90 -6.90
C THR A 359 18.40 7.53 -7.61
N THR A 360 19.19 6.73 -8.32
CA THR A 360 20.32 7.22 -9.12
C THR A 360 19.85 8.09 -10.29
N LEU A 361 18.79 7.67 -10.99
CA LEU A 361 18.17 8.45 -12.06
C LEU A 361 17.62 9.78 -11.52
N LEU A 362 16.95 9.76 -10.36
CA LEU A 362 16.49 10.99 -9.71
C LEU A 362 17.65 11.94 -9.40
N LYS A 363 18.78 11.42 -8.90
CA LYS A 363 19.99 12.23 -8.63
C LYS A 363 20.62 12.79 -9.90
N LEU A 364 20.61 12.04 -11.01
CA LEU A 364 21.04 12.52 -12.33
C LEU A 364 20.13 13.64 -12.83
N MET A 365 18.81 13.47 -12.74
CA MET A 365 17.83 14.49 -13.14
C MET A 365 18.00 15.79 -12.35
N LEU A 366 18.28 15.69 -11.04
CA LEU A 366 18.53 16.85 -10.18
C LEU A 366 19.92 17.50 -10.37
N GLY A 367 20.77 16.95 -11.23
CA GLY A 367 22.14 17.43 -11.44
C GLY A 367 23.08 17.19 -10.26
N GLN A 368 22.71 16.30 -9.32
CA GLN A 368 23.57 15.90 -8.20
C GLN A 368 24.64 14.89 -8.62
N LEU A 369 24.39 14.17 -9.71
CA LEU A 369 25.33 13.28 -10.38
C LEU A 369 25.52 13.75 -11.83
N GLN A 370 26.72 13.51 -12.38
CA GLN A 370 27.00 13.75 -13.79
C GLN A 370 26.84 12.44 -14.57
N ALA A 371 26.16 12.51 -15.70
CA ALA A 371 26.05 11.38 -16.64
C ALA A 371 27.41 11.12 -17.31
N ASP A 372 27.67 9.87 -17.67
CA ASP A 372 28.90 9.49 -18.38
C ASP A 372 28.84 9.93 -19.86
N SER A 373 27.65 9.82 -20.47
CA SER A 373 27.32 10.38 -21.79
C SER A 373 25.87 10.87 -21.84
N GLY A 374 25.56 11.62 -22.90
CA GLY A 374 24.26 12.25 -23.10
C GLY A 374 24.17 13.66 -22.51
N ARG A 375 22.95 14.20 -22.49
CA ARG A 375 22.65 15.53 -21.95
C ARG A 375 21.42 15.47 -21.05
N ILE A 376 21.52 16.15 -19.91
CA ILE A 376 20.39 16.36 -19.00
C ILE A 376 20.21 17.87 -18.87
N HIS A 377 19.06 18.36 -19.32
CA HIS A 377 18.65 19.75 -19.16
C HIS A 377 17.60 19.85 -18.06
N VAL A 378 17.86 20.73 -17.09
CA VAL A 378 16.98 21.02 -15.97
C VAL A 378 16.26 22.34 -16.24
N GLY A 379 14.94 22.32 -16.10
CA GLY A 379 14.08 23.48 -16.30
C GLY A 379 14.44 24.65 -15.36
N THR A 380 13.96 25.85 -15.71
CA THR A 380 14.21 27.06 -14.91
C THR A 380 13.17 27.22 -13.80
N LYS A 381 13.58 27.83 -12.68
CA LYS A 381 12.74 28.14 -11.50
C LYS A 381 12.09 26.90 -10.88
N LEU A 382 12.82 25.79 -10.81
CA LEU A 382 12.36 24.60 -10.10
C LEU A 382 12.54 24.78 -8.59
N GLU A 383 11.44 24.63 -7.86
CA GLU A 383 11.37 24.54 -6.41
C GLU A 383 11.06 23.08 -6.07
N VAL A 384 12.11 22.35 -5.66
CA VAL A 384 12.06 20.89 -5.47
C VAL A 384 11.76 20.56 -4.02
N ALA A 385 10.65 19.87 -3.79
CA ALA A 385 10.38 19.16 -2.54
C ALA A 385 10.76 17.69 -2.71
N TYR A 386 11.77 17.25 -1.96
CA TYR A 386 12.27 15.87 -2.00
C TYR A 386 11.92 15.14 -0.69
N PHE A 387 11.17 14.04 -0.79
CA PHE A 387 10.93 13.12 0.30
C PHE A 387 11.92 11.95 0.20
N ASP A 388 12.86 11.90 1.14
CA ASP A 388 13.83 10.83 1.33
C ASP A 388 13.73 10.35 2.78
N GLN A 389 13.47 9.06 2.99
CA GLN A 389 13.40 8.46 4.33
C GLN A 389 14.69 8.69 5.14
N HIS A 390 15.83 8.90 4.47
CA HIS A 390 17.12 9.08 5.11
C HIS A 390 17.53 10.55 5.37
N ARG A 391 16.84 11.54 4.78
CA ARG A 391 17.27 12.95 4.85
C ARG A 391 16.38 13.86 5.69
N ALA A 392 15.16 13.45 6.01
CA ALA A 392 14.24 14.28 6.77
C ALA A 392 14.33 13.97 8.26
N GLU A 393 15.28 14.62 8.95
CA GLU A 393 15.41 14.48 10.40
C GLU A 393 14.31 15.29 11.12
N LEU A 394 13.50 14.58 11.91
CA LEU A 394 12.65 15.15 12.94
C LEU A 394 13.44 15.20 14.24
N ASP A 395 13.29 16.28 15.00
CA ASP A 395 13.87 16.40 16.33
C ASP A 395 13.03 15.55 17.31
N PRO A 396 13.59 14.44 17.85
CA PRO A 396 12.84 13.47 18.65
C PRO A 396 12.38 14.03 20.00
N GLU A 397 13.04 15.07 20.51
CA GLU A 397 12.73 15.67 21.80
C GLU A 397 11.67 16.78 21.69
N LYS A 398 11.48 17.35 20.50
CA LYS A 398 10.42 18.34 20.24
C LYS A 398 9.06 17.69 20.03
N THR A 399 8.00 18.46 20.28
CA THR A 399 6.63 18.01 20.02
C THR A 399 6.37 17.90 18.51
N VAL A 400 5.31 17.18 18.13
CA VAL A 400 4.84 17.10 16.73
C VAL A 400 4.55 18.51 16.19
N MET A 401 3.88 19.34 16.98
CA MET A 401 3.57 20.73 16.65
C MET A 401 4.83 21.57 16.43
N ASP A 402 5.83 21.46 17.32
CA ASP A 402 7.06 22.24 17.24
C ASP A 402 7.97 21.80 16.08
N ASN A 403 7.96 20.51 15.73
CA ASN A 403 8.67 20.02 14.55
C ASN A 403 8.13 20.61 13.24
N LEU A 404 6.85 21.01 13.23
CA LEU A 404 6.21 21.60 12.06
C LEU A 404 6.33 23.12 12.03
N ALA A 405 6.04 23.78 13.14
CA ALA A 405 5.88 25.23 13.22
C ALA A 405 7.11 25.94 13.81
N GLU A 406 8.12 25.19 14.25
CA GLU A 406 9.36 25.71 14.85
C GLU A 406 9.10 26.71 15.99
N GLY A 407 8.08 26.42 16.82
CA GLY A 407 7.65 27.25 17.95
C GLY A 407 6.58 28.30 17.64
N LYS A 408 6.08 28.39 16.41
CA LYS A 408 4.93 29.23 16.03
C LYS A 408 3.60 28.50 16.28
N GLN A 409 2.52 29.25 16.47
CA GLN A 409 1.16 28.69 16.56
C GLN A 409 0.43 28.61 15.20
N GLU A 410 1.01 29.23 14.18
CA GLU A 410 0.48 29.27 12.82
C GLU A 410 1.54 28.85 11.81
N VAL A 411 1.08 28.13 10.79
CA VAL A 411 1.85 27.76 9.60
C VAL A 411 1.24 28.43 8.37
N MET A 412 2.06 28.72 7.39
CA MET A 412 1.60 29.25 6.11
C MET A 412 1.19 28.07 5.24
N VAL A 413 -0.08 28.03 4.84
CA VAL A 413 -0.64 27.02 3.92
C VAL A 413 -1.25 27.78 2.76
N ASN A 414 -0.74 27.58 1.55
CA ASN A 414 -1.23 28.25 0.33
C ASN A 414 -1.14 29.78 0.46
N GLY A 415 -0.04 30.27 1.03
CA GLY A 415 0.16 31.70 1.33
C GLY A 415 -0.79 32.31 2.38
N LYS A 416 -1.62 31.50 3.06
CA LYS A 416 -2.54 31.95 4.13
C LYS A 416 -2.09 31.42 5.49
N PRO A 417 -2.14 32.23 6.56
CA PRO A 417 -1.88 31.73 7.91
C PRO A 417 -3.00 30.78 8.34
N ARG A 418 -2.63 29.59 8.81
CA ARG A 418 -3.54 28.58 9.37
C ARG A 418 -2.99 28.09 10.71
N HIS A 419 -3.89 27.85 11.67
CA HIS A 419 -3.50 27.33 12.97
C HIS A 419 -2.92 25.90 12.85
N VAL A 420 -1.81 25.65 13.53
CA VAL A 420 -1.04 24.40 13.39
C VAL A 420 -1.85 23.16 13.75
N LEU A 421 -2.63 23.21 14.85
CA LEU A 421 -3.48 22.06 15.23
C LEU A 421 -4.53 21.74 14.16
N GLY A 422 -5.07 22.75 13.48
CA GLY A 422 -6.05 22.54 12.42
C GLY A 422 -5.43 21.91 11.18
N TYR A 423 -4.16 22.25 10.87
CA TYR A 423 -3.42 21.62 9.79
C TYR A 423 -2.99 20.19 10.13
N LEU A 424 -2.51 19.95 11.36
CA LEU A 424 -2.16 18.60 11.83
C LEU A 424 -3.37 17.66 11.89
N GLN A 425 -4.56 18.20 12.16
CA GLN A 425 -5.81 17.43 12.10
C GLN A 425 -6.10 16.91 10.68
N ASP A 426 -5.80 17.70 9.65
CA ASP A 426 -5.91 17.24 8.26
C ASP A 426 -4.91 16.11 7.96
N PHE A 427 -3.75 16.08 8.64
CA PHE A 427 -2.84 14.93 8.64
C PHE A 427 -3.22 13.90 9.72
N LEU A 428 -4.49 13.80 10.09
CA LEU A 428 -5.04 12.79 11.00
C LEU A 428 -4.34 12.73 12.37
N PHE A 429 -3.74 13.83 12.85
CA PHE A 429 -3.19 13.92 14.20
C PHE A 429 -4.24 14.43 15.19
N HIS A 430 -4.44 13.68 16.27
CA HIS A 430 -5.33 14.10 17.35
C HIS A 430 -4.70 15.27 18.12
N PRO A 431 -5.46 16.27 18.61
CA PRO A 431 -4.90 17.42 19.33
C PRO A 431 -3.98 17.04 20.50
N LYS A 432 -4.32 15.99 21.25
CA LYS A 432 -3.44 15.45 22.30
C LYS A 432 -2.12 14.89 21.75
N ARG A 433 -2.14 14.17 20.63
CA ARG A 433 -0.93 13.61 19.99
C ARG A 433 -0.06 14.70 19.38
N ALA A 434 -0.65 15.77 18.86
CA ALA A 434 0.09 16.93 18.34
C ALA A 434 1.01 17.59 19.40
N MET A 435 0.69 17.43 20.69
CA MET A 435 1.47 17.96 21.81
C MET A 435 2.48 16.95 22.39
N THR A 436 2.52 15.72 21.87
CA THR A 436 3.47 14.70 22.37
C THR A 436 4.84 14.80 21.67
N PRO A 437 5.94 14.43 22.34
CA PRO A 437 7.27 14.37 21.71
C PRO A 437 7.32 13.36 20.56
N VAL A 438 8.09 13.66 19.51
CA VAL A 438 8.20 12.79 18.31
C VAL A 438 8.75 11.41 18.62
N ARG A 439 9.60 11.25 19.64
CA ARG A 439 10.09 9.92 20.08
C ARG A 439 8.99 8.93 20.49
N ALA A 440 7.80 9.44 20.84
CA ALA A 440 6.65 8.62 21.23
C ALA A 440 5.70 8.30 20.06
N LEU A 441 6.05 8.73 18.85
CA LEU A 441 5.32 8.40 17.62
C LEU A 441 5.76 7.05 17.07
N SER A 442 4.81 6.32 16.50
CA SER A 442 5.09 5.15 15.66
C SER A 442 5.79 5.56 14.35
N GLY A 443 6.42 4.60 13.65
CA GLY A 443 7.09 4.86 12.37
C GLY A 443 6.16 5.53 11.34
N GLY A 444 4.94 5.02 11.18
CA GLY A 444 3.96 5.60 10.28
C GLY A 444 3.47 7.00 10.68
N GLU A 445 3.29 7.27 11.98
CA GLU A 445 2.98 8.64 12.44
C GLU A 445 4.17 9.59 12.17
N ARG A 446 5.42 9.13 12.29
CA ARG A 446 6.60 9.93 11.94
C ARG A 446 6.63 10.24 10.45
N ASN A 447 6.36 9.25 9.59
CA ASN A 447 6.28 9.44 8.14
C ASN A 447 5.15 10.41 7.76
N ARG A 448 3.99 10.31 8.41
CA ARG A 448 2.89 11.25 8.23
C ARG A 448 3.26 12.68 8.62
N LEU A 449 4.01 12.86 9.70
CA LEU A 449 4.52 14.18 10.10
C LEU A 449 5.55 14.72 9.08
N LEU A 450 6.37 13.86 8.51
CA LEU A 450 7.31 14.24 7.45
C LEU A 450 6.59 14.70 6.19
N LEU A 451 5.52 14.01 5.79
CA LEU A 451 4.65 14.43 4.69
C LEU A 451 4.00 15.78 5.00
N ALA A 452 3.45 15.97 6.20
CA ALA A 452 2.90 17.25 6.65
C ALA A 452 3.93 18.39 6.54
N ARG A 453 5.17 18.14 6.93
CA ARG A 453 6.25 19.13 6.81
C ARG A 453 6.67 19.40 5.37
N LEU A 454 6.62 18.37 4.51
CA LEU A 454 6.96 18.48 3.10
C LEU A 454 5.97 19.40 2.37
N PHE A 455 4.67 19.20 2.59
CA PHE A 455 3.59 19.95 1.94
C PHE A 455 3.42 21.40 2.44
N LEU A 456 4.13 21.79 3.50
CA LEU A 456 4.26 23.20 3.92
C LEU A 456 5.33 23.97 3.14
N LYS A 457 6.19 23.28 2.39
CA LYS A 457 7.20 23.95 1.56
C LYS A 457 6.57 24.21 0.20
N PRO A 458 6.63 25.46 -0.31
CA PRO A 458 6.22 25.71 -1.68
C PRO A 458 7.14 24.91 -2.62
N SER A 459 6.53 24.10 -3.49
CA SER A 459 7.23 23.35 -4.51
C SER A 459 6.43 23.27 -5.81
N ASN A 460 7.13 23.23 -6.93
CA ASN A 460 6.56 22.95 -8.25
C ASN A 460 7.05 21.61 -8.84
N LEU A 461 8.00 20.97 -8.17
CA LEU A 461 8.43 19.60 -8.42
C LEU A 461 8.43 18.84 -7.08
N LEU A 462 7.63 17.78 -7.01
CA LEU A 462 7.57 16.87 -5.88
C LEU A 462 8.26 15.57 -6.25
N ILE A 463 9.23 15.14 -5.44
CA ILE A 463 9.92 13.85 -5.60
C ILE A 463 9.64 13.02 -4.35
N LEU A 464 8.99 11.88 -4.54
CA LEU A 464 8.62 10.97 -3.47
C LEU A 464 9.36 9.65 -3.65
N ASP A 465 10.46 9.44 -2.92
CA ASP A 465 11.19 8.18 -2.94
C ASP A 465 10.63 7.24 -1.86
N GLU A 466 9.90 6.20 -2.27
CA GLU A 466 9.30 5.18 -1.41
C GLU A 466 8.38 5.76 -0.30
N PRO A 467 7.39 6.61 -0.65
CA PRO A 467 6.57 7.30 0.34
C PRO A 467 5.54 6.37 1.02
N THR A 468 5.19 5.25 0.39
CA THR A 468 4.14 4.33 0.84
C THR A 468 4.58 3.42 1.98
N ASN A 469 5.89 3.29 2.22
CA ASN A 469 6.40 2.43 3.28
C ASN A 469 5.99 2.93 4.68
N ASP A 470 5.60 1.98 5.52
CA ASP A 470 5.15 2.19 6.90
C ASP A 470 3.94 3.13 7.06
N LEU A 471 3.24 3.46 5.97
CA LEU A 471 1.97 4.21 6.01
C LEU A 471 0.79 3.24 6.17
N ASP A 472 -0.19 3.65 6.97
CA ASP A 472 -1.47 2.94 7.03
C ASP A 472 -2.37 3.31 5.84
N VAL A 473 -3.36 2.46 5.59
CA VAL A 473 -4.31 2.60 4.46
C VAL A 473 -4.95 3.99 4.42
N GLU A 474 -5.37 4.53 5.57
CA GLU A 474 -5.94 5.88 5.67
C GLU A 474 -4.95 6.98 5.23
N THR A 475 -3.65 6.84 5.56
CA THR A 475 -2.64 7.83 5.14
C THR A 475 -2.27 7.66 3.67
N LEU A 476 -2.31 6.44 3.15
CA LEU A 476 -2.12 6.17 1.73
C LEU A 476 -3.21 6.85 0.90
N GLU A 477 -4.48 6.67 1.29
CA GLU A 477 -5.63 7.40 0.72
C GLU A 477 -5.42 8.93 0.76
N LEU A 478 -5.04 9.47 1.92
CA LEU A 478 -4.76 10.90 2.05
C LEU A 478 -3.63 11.35 1.09
N LEU A 479 -2.57 10.55 0.97
CA LEU A 479 -1.46 10.86 0.07
C LEU A 479 -1.89 10.80 -1.40
N GLU A 480 -2.74 9.85 -1.78
CA GLU A 480 -3.35 9.77 -3.10
C GLU A 480 -4.13 11.05 -3.42
N GLU A 481 -5.00 11.50 -2.51
CA GLU A 481 -5.76 12.75 -2.67
C GLU A 481 -4.84 13.98 -2.79
N LEU A 482 -3.76 14.03 -1.99
CA LEU A 482 -2.79 15.13 -2.03
C LEU A 482 -2.03 15.16 -3.36
N ILE A 483 -1.62 14.00 -3.89
CA ILE A 483 -0.95 13.90 -5.19
C ILE A 483 -1.93 14.19 -6.33
N ASP A 484 -3.19 13.76 -6.21
CA ASP A 484 -4.21 14.04 -7.22
C ASP A 484 -4.43 15.55 -7.38
N GLY A 485 -4.62 16.25 -6.25
CA GLY A 485 -4.82 17.70 -6.20
C GLY A 485 -3.58 18.55 -6.51
N TYR A 486 -2.37 17.97 -6.57
CA TYR A 486 -1.14 18.71 -6.80
C TYR A 486 -0.96 19.10 -8.28
N GLN A 487 -0.87 20.40 -8.54
CA GLN A 487 -0.74 20.97 -9.89
C GLN A 487 0.69 20.99 -10.46
N GLY A 488 1.68 20.65 -9.63
CA GLY A 488 3.09 20.56 -10.04
C GLY A 488 3.42 19.22 -10.69
N THR A 489 4.69 19.03 -11.03
CA THR A 489 5.19 17.75 -11.53
C THR A 489 5.50 16.82 -10.35
N VAL A 490 5.15 15.54 -10.46
CA VAL A 490 5.41 14.53 -9.43
C VAL A 490 6.29 13.43 -10.02
N LEU A 491 7.41 13.13 -9.35
CA LEU A 491 8.21 11.94 -9.61
C LEU A 491 8.08 11.01 -8.41
N LEU A 492 7.50 9.84 -8.63
CA LEU A 492 7.17 8.87 -7.60
C LEU A 492 8.02 7.62 -7.76
N VAL A 493 8.61 7.13 -6.68
CA VAL A 493 9.17 5.78 -6.59
C VAL A 493 8.30 5.03 -5.59
N SER A 494 7.58 4.00 -6.03
CA SER A 494 6.78 3.18 -5.14
C SER A 494 6.69 1.75 -5.66
N HIS A 495 6.53 0.84 -4.71
CA HIS A 495 6.25 -0.57 -4.94
C HIS A 495 4.77 -0.93 -4.75
N ASP A 496 3.93 0.02 -4.31
CA ASP A 496 2.49 -0.17 -4.18
C ASP A 496 1.81 0.05 -5.54
N ARG A 497 1.24 -1.03 -6.08
CA ARG A 497 0.64 -1.06 -7.42
C ARG A 497 -0.60 -0.17 -7.50
N GLN A 498 -1.48 -0.29 -6.52
CA GLN A 498 -2.75 0.44 -6.49
C GLN A 498 -2.48 1.93 -6.29
N PHE A 499 -1.53 2.28 -5.43
CA PHE A 499 -1.11 3.65 -5.23
C PHE A 499 -0.57 4.27 -6.52
N VAL A 500 0.25 3.54 -7.26
CA VAL A 500 0.75 3.98 -8.57
C VAL A 500 -0.41 4.16 -9.55
N ASP A 501 -1.28 3.16 -9.71
CA ASP A 501 -2.43 3.23 -10.63
C ASP A 501 -3.34 4.44 -10.37
N ASN A 502 -3.54 4.79 -9.10
CA ASN A 502 -4.41 5.90 -8.72
C ASN A 502 -3.75 7.28 -8.88
N THR A 503 -2.42 7.37 -8.94
CA THR A 503 -1.70 8.66 -8.80
C THR A 503 -0.93 9.10 -10.04
N VAL A 504 -0.54 8.21 -10.94
CA VAL A 504 0.38 8.55 -12.04
C VAL A 504 -0.25 8.49 -13.42
N THR A 505 0.33 9.26 -14.34
CA THR A 505 -0.07 9.32 -15.75
C THR A 505 0.88 8.54 -16.67
N GLU A 506 2.14 8.35 -16.25
CA GLU A 506 3.17 7.62 -17.00
C GLU A 506 4.03 6.77 -16.05
N CYS A 507 4.42 5.57 -16.50
CA CYS A 507 5.30 4.66 -15.77
C CYS A 507 6.62 4.47 -16.53
N TRP A 508 7.74 4.61 -15.82
CA TRP A 508 9.08 4.28 -16.28
C TRP A 508 9.54 2.98 -15.62
N ILE A 509 9.56 1.91 -16.40
CA ILE A 509 9.90 0.56 -15.93
C ILE A 509 11.37 0.26 -16.24
N PHE A 510 12.15 -0.06 -15.22
CA PHE A 510 13.53 -0.50 -15.35
C PHE A 510 13.57 -2.00 -15.68
N GLU A 511 13.84 -2.33 -16.94
CA GLU A 511 13.79 -3.70 -17.48
C GLU A 511 15.09 -4.49 -17.25
N GLY A 512 16.06 -3.89 -16.56
CA GLY A 512 17.39 -4.45 -16.35
C GLY A 512 18.39 -4.11 -17.45
N GLY A 513 19.69 -4.31 -17.15
CA GLY A 513 20.79 -3.99 -18.08
C GLY A 513 20.87 -2.51 -18.48
N GLY A 514 20.33 -1.61 -17.66
CA GLY A 514 20.26 -0.17 -17.89
C GLY A 514 19.14 0.30 -18.83
N LYS A 515 18.28 -0.60 -19.31
CA LYS A 515 17.14 -0.22 -20.17
C LYS A 515 15.97 0.27 -19.33
N ILE A 516 15.40 1.40 -19.74
CA ILE A 516 14.22 2.00 -19.12
C ILE A 516 13.14 2.11 -20.19
N GLY A 517 12.05 1.36 -20.02
CA GLY A 517 10.86 1.43 -20.85
C GLY A 517 9.91 2.50 -20.34
N ARG A 518 9.20 3.17 -21.25
CA ARG A 518 8.22 4.21 -20.94
C ARG A 518 6.85 3.76 -21.41
N TYR A 519 5.87 3.85 -20.53
CA TYR A 519 4.53 3.33 -20.74
C TYR A 519 3.51 4.32 -20.22
N ILE A 520 2.41 4.50 -20.94
CA ILE A 520 1.34 5.44 -20.58
C ILE A 520 0.35 4.72 -19.66
N GLY A 521 -0.11 5.40 -18.61
CA GLY A 521 -1.06 4.87 -17.64
C GLY A 521 -0.41 4.35 -16.36
N GLY A 522 -1.21 3.63 -15.58
CA GLY A 522 -0.81 3.05 -14.29
C GLY A 522 0.13 1.86 -14.43
N TYR A 523 0.45 1.22 -13.30
CA TYR A 523 1.24 0.00 -13.25
C TYR A 523 0.61 -1.13 -14.06
N HIS A 524 -0.70 -1.36 -13.94
CA HIS A 524 -1.37 -2.44 -14.66
C HIS A 524 -1.37 -2.22 -16.19
N ASP A 525 -1.63 -0.99 -16.64
CA ASP A 525 -1.58 -0.62 -18.06
C ASP A 525 -0.16 -0.79 -18.62
N ALA A 526 0.84 -0.32 -17.87
CA ALA A 526 2.24 -0.40 -18.25
C ALA A 526 2.72 -1.85 -18.36
N ARG A 527 2.30 -2.74 -17.45
CA ARG A 527 2.62 -4.17 -17.49
C ARG A 527 1.99 -4.84 -18.72
N ALA A 528 0.74 -4.53 -19.04
CA ALA A 528 0.07 -5.06 -20.23
C ALA A 528 0.77 -4.63 -21.53
N GLN A 529 1.15 -3.34 -21.63
CA GLN A 529 1.91 -2.83 -22.77
C GLN A 529 3.30 -3.48 -22.87
N GLN A 530 3.98 -3.69 -21.75
CA GLN A 530 5.27 -4.36 -21.70
C GLN A 530 5.18 -5.82 -22.20
N GLU A 531 4.17 -6.57 -21.73
CA GLU A 531 3.94 -7.95 -22.17
C GLU A 531 3.65 -8.04 -23.67
N GLN A 532 2.83 -7.12 -24.21
CA GLN A 532 2.60 -7.02 -25.66
C GLN A 532 3.89 -6.69 -26.42
N HIS A 533 4.70 -5.77 -25.91
CA HIS A 533 5.98 -5.39 -26.53
C HIS A 533 6.98 -6.55 -26.52
N LEU A 534 7.05 -7.31 -25.43
CA LEU A 534 7.89 -8.51 -25.30
C LEU A 534 7.38 -9.65 -26.18
N ALA A 535 6.08 -9.88 -26.25
CA ALA A 535 5.46 -10.88 -27.13
C ALA A 535 5.73 -10.58 -28.61
N THR A 536 5.75 -9.30 -28.99
CA THR A 536 6.05 -8.87 -30.37
C THR A 536 7.54 -8.96 -30.70
N LYS A 537 8.43 -8.96 -29.69
CA LYS A 537 9.90 -9.10 -29.84
C LYS A 537 10.41 -10.53 -29.74
N GLN A 538 9.59 -11.52 -29.38
CA GLN A 538 10.01 -12.92 -29.47
C GLN A 538 10.17 -13.29 -30.96
N PRO A 539 11.37 -13.69 -31.42
CA PRO A 539 11.49 -14.22 -32.77
C PRO A 539 10.71 -15.53 -32.84
N MET A 540 9.73 -15.60 -33.74
CA MET A 540 9.14 -16.86 -34.19
C MET A 540 10.28 -17.86 -34.40
N ALA A 541 10.36 -18.87 -33.53
CA ALA A 541 11.34 -19.93 -33.64
C ALA A 541 11.25 -20.50 -35.05
N LYS A 542 12.37 -20.44 -35.78
CA LYS A 542 12.54 -20.93 -37.16
C LYS A 542 11.94 -22.33 -37.26
N LYS A 543 10.76 -22.42 -37.85
CA LYS A 543 10.22 -23.67 -38.36
C LYS A 543 10.98 -23.96 -39.66
N ASN A 544 11.62 -25.12 -39.70
CA ASN A 544 12.46 -25.60 -40.80
C ASN A 544 11.92 -25.25 -42.19
N GLU A 545 12.82 -24.77 -43.04
CA GLU A 545 12.62 -24.59 -44.46
C GLU A 545 12.35 -25.95 -45.13
N GLU A 546 11.12 -26.15 -45.59
CA GLU A 546 10.83 -27.03 -46.72
C GLU A 546 10.52 -26.18 -47.95
N VAL A 547 11.19 -26.55 -49.04
CA VAL A 547 11.20 -25.91 -50.35
C VAL A 547 9.89 -26.18 -51.09
N ILE A 548 9.10 -25.15 -51.41
CA ILE A 548 8.18 -25.14 -52.58
C ILE A 548 8.13 -23.73 -53.21
N ALA A 549 8.24 -23.71 -54.54
CA ALA A 549 8.28 -22.54 -55.43
C ALA A 549 6.84 -22.00 -55.78
N PRO A 550 6.66 -21.05 -56.72
CA PRO A 550 6.21 -19.68 -56.42
C PRO A 550 4.79 -19.34 -56.91
N LYS A 551 4.30 -18.17 -56.44
CA LYS A 551 3.10 -17.36 -56.84
C LYS A 551 1.86 -17.51 -55.96
N ALA A 552 1.55 -16.44 -55.23
CA ALA A 552 0.34 -15.61 -55.43
C ALA A 552 0.50 -14.29 -54.66
N GLU A 553 -0.13 -13.24 -55.19
CA GLU A 553 0.02 -11.83 -54.83
C GLU A 553 -0.28 -11.53 -53.35
N ILE A 554 0.63 -10.78 -52.72
CA ILE A 554 0.38 -10.12 -51.44
C ILE A 554 -0.47 -8.88 -51.73
N VAL A 555 -1.78 -9.00 -51.49
CA VAL A 555 -2.65 -7.84 -51.28
C VAL A 555 -2.19 -7.16 -49.99
N LYS A 556 -1.69 -5.93 -50.13
CA LYS A 556 -1.40 -5.02 -49.01
C LYS A 556 -2.65 -4.89 -48.14
N ARG A 557 -2.59 -5.28 -46.86
CA ARG A 557 -3.51 -4.76 -45.86
C ARG A 557 -3.10 -3.32 -45.57
N GLY A 558 -3.82 -2.40 -46.20
CA GLY A 558 -3.72 -0.97 -45.94
C GLY A 558 -4.19 -0.65 -44.52
N SER A 559 -3.62 0.41 -43.96
CA SER A 559 -4.14 1.10 -42.78
C SER A 559 -5.64 1.34 -42.94
N SER A 560 -6.41 0.97 -41.93
CA SER A 560 -7.86 1.18 -41.88
C SER A 560 -8.17 2.67 -41.80
N LYS A 561 -8.19 3.35 -42.95
CA LYS A 561 -8.96 4.59 -43.07
C LYS A 561 -10.43 4.24 -42.90
N LEU A 562 -11.14 4.92 -41.99
CA LEU A 562 -12.59 4.80 -41.84
C LEU A 562 -13.25 4.90 -43.23
N SER A 563 -14.25 4.02 -43.47
CA SER A 563 -15.11 4.14 -44.64
C SER A 563 -15.79 5.52 -44.65
N TYR A 564 -15.97 6.14 -45.81
CA TYR A 564 -16.61 7.46 -45.98
C TYR A 564 -17.96 7.58 -45.25
N LYS A 565 -18.70 6.47 -45.13
CA LYS A 565 -19.96 6.42 -44.36
C LYS A 565 -19.75 6.60 -42.86
N LEU A 566 -18.74 5.95 -42.28
CA LEU A 566 -18.42 6.01 -40.85
C LEU A 566 -17.76 7.35 -40.48
N GLN A 567 -16.99 7.92 -41.40
CA GLN A 567 -16.40 9.24 -41.21
C GLN A 567 -17.46 10.35 -41.17
N ARG A 568 -18.48 10.25 -42.05
CA ARG A 568 -19.63 11.14 -42.02
C ARG A 568 -20.52 10.94 -40.78
N GLU A 569 -20.64 9.72 -40.29
CA GLU A 569 -21.34 9.40 -39.04
C GLU A 569 -20.64 10.09 -37.84
N LEU A 570 -19.31 9.96 -37.75
CA LEU A 570 -18.50 10.63 -36.72
C LEU A 570 -18.59 12.16 -36.78
N GLU A 571 -18.74 12.75 -37.97
CA GLU A 571 -18.93 14.20 -38.12
C GLU A 571 -20.31 14.68 -37.66
N LEU A 572 -21.33 13.81 -37.65
CA LEU A 572 -22.71 14.16 -37.27
C LEU A 572 -23.03 13.90 -35.80
N LEU A 573 -22.34 12.93 -35.17
CA LEU A 573 -22.57 12.53 -33.77
C LEU A 573 -22.43 13.68 -32.75
N PRO A 574 -21.46 14.61 -32.85
CA PRO A 574 -21.36 15.72 -31.90
C PRO A 574 -22.62 16.60 -31.86
N GLY A 575 -23.22 16.89 -33.01
CA GLY A 575 -24.47 17.66 -33.06
C GLY A 575 -25.66 16.87 -32.49
N GLN A 576 -25.68 15.55 -32.67
CA GLN A 576 -26.71 14.70 -32.07
C GLN A 576 -26.59 14.62 -30.55
N LEU A 577 -25.36 14.60 -30.01
CA LEU A 577 -25.10 14.64 -28.57
C LEU A 577 -25.56 15.99 -27.98
N GLU A 578 -25.20 17.12 -28.61
CA GLU A 578 -25.67 18.45 -28.17
C GLU A 578 -27.21 18.55 -28.17
N ASP A 579 -27.88 18.03 -29.19
CA ASP A 579 -29.36 18.02 -29.25
C ASP A 579 -29.99 17.14 -28.16
N LEU A 580 -29.39 15.98 -27.85
CA LEU A 580 -29.86 15.07 -26.80
C LEU A 580 -29.62 15.63 -25.40
N GLU A 581 -28.48 16.27 -25.16
CA GLU A 581 -28.17 16.98 -23.92
C GLU A 581 -29.15 18.13 -23.67
N ALA A 582 -29.43 18.95 -24.69
CA ALA A 582 -30.42 20.04 -24.59
C ALA A 582 -31.84 19.51 -24.31
N LYS A 583 -32.21 18.38 -24.91
CA LYS A 583 -33.50 17.71 -24.66
C LYS A 583 -33.57 17.16 -23.24
N LEU A 584 -32.49 16.58 -22.73
CA LEU A 584 -32.39 16.10 -21.34
C LEU A 584 -32.50 17.23 -20.34
N GLU A 585 -31.79 18.33 -20.55
CA GLU A 585 -31.85 19.51 -19.68
C GLU A 585 -33.28 20.07 -19.61
N ALA A 586 -33.98 20.12 -20.75
CA ALA A 586 -35.38 20.56 -20.80
C ALA A 586 -36.34 19.61 -20.06
N LEU A 587 -36.14 18.29 -20.15
CA LEU A 587 -36.96 17.30 -19.45
C LEU A 587 -36.65 17.27 -17.94
N GLN A 588 -35.38 17.40 -17.56
CA GLN A 588 -34.95 17.50 -16.17
C GLN A 588 -35.49 18.78 -15.51
N ALA A 589 -35.50 19.91 -16.22
CA ALA A 589 -36.11 21.15 -15.75
C ALA A 589 -37.62 21.00 -15.50
N GLN A 590 -38.33 20.20 -16.31
CA GLN A 590 -39.75 19.89 -16.07
C GLN A 590 -39.95 19.00 -14.84
N VAL A 591 -39.08 18.00 -14.64
CA VAL A 591 -39.15 17.11 -13.46
C VAL A 591 -38.77 17.85 -12.16
N ALA A 592 -37.87 18.84 -12.25
CA ALA A 592 -37.42 19.65 -11.13
C ALA A 592 -38.47 20.68 -10.65
N ASP A 593 -39.55 20.91 -11.42
CA ASP A 593 -40.65 21.78 -11.00
C ASP A 593 -41.39 21.16 -9.80
N ALA A 594 -41.54 21.92 -8.71
CA ALA A 594 -42.23 21.49 -7.50
C ALA A 594 -43.70 21.07 -7.74
N ALA A 595 -44.33 21.56 -8.82
CA ALA A 595 -45.68 21.19 -9.20
C ALA A 595 -45.75 19.89 -10.03
N PHE A 596 -44.63 19.40 -10.58
CA PHE A 596 -44.59 18.26 -11.51
C PHE A 596 -45.22 16.99 -10.92
N PHE A 597 -44.80 16.58 -9.73
CA PHE A 597 -45.32 15.38 -9.05
C PHE A 597 -46.75 15.52 -8.52
N SER A 598 -47.36 16.71 -8.67
CA SER A 598 -48.77 16.95 -8.33
C SER A 598 -49.70 16.98 -9.54
N GLN A 599 -49.17 16.77 -10.76
CA GLN A 599 -49.94 16.61 -12.00
C GLN A 599 -50.52 15.18 -12.13
N PRO A 600 -51.48 14.95 -13.04
CA PRO A 600 -52.03 13.61 -13.30
C PRO A 600 -50.93 12.60 -13.71
N HIS A 601 -51.02 11.39 -13.15
CA HIS A 601 -50.01 10.33 -13.34
C HIS A 601 -49.72 10.01 -14.81
N GLU A 602 -50.72 10.09 -15.70
CA GLU A 602 -50.52 9.88 -17.15
C GLU A 602 -49.56 10.90 -17.80
N GLN A 603 -49.51 12.14 -17.29
CA GLN A 603 -48.63 13.19 -17.81
C GLN A 603 -47.22 13.06 -17.23
N THR A 604 -47.09 12.81 -15.93
CA THR A 604 -45.79 12.64 -15.27
C THR A 604 -45.07 11.38 -15.75
N GLN A 605 -45.81 10.28 -15.95
CA GLN A 605 -45.25 9.03 -16.44
C GLN A 605 -44.70 9.16 -17.87
N LYS A 606 -45.38 9.94 -18.73
CA LYS A 606 -44.91 10.19 -20.10
C LYS A 606 -43.58 10.96 -20.10
N VAL A 607 -43.48 12.02 -19.30
CA VAL A 607 -42.24 12.83 -19.21
C VAL A 607 -41.10 12.03 -18.59
N LEU A 608 -41.36 11.18 -17.58
CA LEU A 608 -40.34 10.29 -17.00
C LEU A 608 -39.88 9.21 -17.98
N ALA A 609 -40.80 8.67 -18.80
CA ALA A 609 -40.45 7.72 -19.86
C ALA A 609 -39.63 8.39 -20.97
N ASP A 610 -40.01 9.60 -21.39
CA ASP A 610 -39.28 10.39 -22.39
C ASP A 610 -37.87 10.77 -21.88
N LEU A 611 -37.72 11.04 -20.58
CA LEU A 611 -36.43 11.31 -19.93
C LEU A 611 -35.54 10.06 -19.91
N SER A 612 -36.06 8.92 -19.44
CA SER A 612 -35.31 7.66 -19.44
C SER A 612 -34.91 7.21 -20.85
N GLN A 613 -35.77 7.43 -21.85
CA GLN A 613 -35.45 7.13 -23.25
C GLN A 613 -34.37 8.07 -23.79
N ALA A 614 -34.42 9.37 -23.47
CA ALA A 614 -33.39 10.32 -23.88
C ALA A 614 -32.02 10.03 -23.24
N GLU A 615 -31.99 9.56 -21.99
CA GLU A 615 -30.76 9.09 -21.33
C GLU A 615 -30.14 7.89 -22.05
N GLN A 616 -30.96 6.89 -22.42
CA GLN A 616 -30.50 5.73 -23.18
C GLN A 616 -30.02 6.09 -24.59
N GLU A 617 -30.71 7.02 -25.27
CA GLU A 617 -30.31 7.50 -26.60
C GLU A 617 -28.98 8.26 -26.55
N LEU A 618 -28.73 9.04 -25.49
CA LEU A 618 -27.47 9.76 -25.26
C LEU A 618 -26.32 8.78 -25.02
N GLU A 619 -26.52 7.79 -24.13
CA GLU A 619 -25.52 6.76 -23.82
C GLU A 619 -25.11 5.98 -25.08
N GLN A 620 -26.08 5.54 -25.88
CA GLN A 620 -25.81 4.84 -27.15
C GLN A 620 -25.08 5.71 -28.17
N ALA A 621 -25.44 7.00 -28.28
CA ALA A 621 -24.77 7.94 -29.17
C ALA A 621 -23.32 8.20 -28.72
N PHE A 622 -23.08 8.26 -27.42
CA PHE A 622 -21.77 8.48 -26.82
C PHE A 622 -20.84 7.27 -27.02
N GLU A 623 -21.29 6.06 -26.69
CA GLU A 623 -20.54 4.81 -26.96
C GLU A 623 -20.20 4.68 -28.45
N ARG A 624 -21.12 5.07 -29.32
CA ARG A 624 -20.92 5.03 -30.78
C ARG A 624 -19.88 6.05 -31.23
N TRP A 625 -19.87 7.24 -30.64
CA TRP A 625 -18.89 8.27 -30.92
C TRP A 625 -17.49 7.84 -30.47
N GLU A 626 -17.35 7.32 -29.25
CA GLU A 626 -16.08 6.79 -28.73
C GLU A 626 -15.52 5.65 -29.60
N TYR A 627 -16.37 4.72 -30.01
CA TYR A 627 -15.97 3.62 -30.89
C TYR A 627 -15.43 4.11 -32.24
N LEU A 628 -16.10 5.08 -32.87
CA LEU A 628 -15.66 5.63 -34.15
C LEU A 628 -14.42 6.51 -34.01
N GLU A 629 -14.26 7.20 -32.88
CA GLU A 629 -13.08 8.00 -32.57
C GLU A 629 -11.85 7.10 -32.33
N GLY A 630 -12.01 6.01 -31.58
CA GLY A 630 -10.96 4.99 -31.36
C GLY A 630 -10.47 4.37 -32.68
N LEU A 631 -11.40 4.06 -33.60
CA LEU A 631 -11.05 3.59 -34.94
C LEU A 631 -10.31 4.63 -35.80
N LYS A 632 -10.55 5.94 -35.57
CA LYS A 632 -9.89 7.04 -36.31
C LYS A 632 -8.49 7.30 -35.80
N ASN A 633 -8.29 7.16 -34.50
CA ASN A 633 -7.03 7.40 -33.81
C ASN A 633 -6.08 6.18 -33.84
N GLY A 634 -6.53 5.05 -34.41
CA GLY A 634 -5.68 3.92 -34.74
C GLY A 634 -5.25 3.08 -33.53
N ALA A 635 -6.21 2.75 -32.67
CA ALA A 635 -6.07 1.68 -31.67
C ALA A 635 -6.28 0.30 -32.29
#